data_AF-A0A146K2S3-F1
#
_entry.id   AF-A0A146K2S3-F1
#
_cell.length_a   1.000
_cell.length_b   1.000
_cell.length_c   1.000
_cell.angle_alpha   90.00
_cell.angle_beta   90.00
_cell.angle_gamma   90.00
#
_symmetry.space_group_name_H-M   'P 1'
#
loop_
_entity.id
_entity.type
_entity.pdbx_description
1 polymer ?
#
loop_
_entity_poly.entity_id
_entity_poly.type
_entity_poly.pdbx_seq_one_letter_code
_entity_poly.pdbx_strand_id
1 'polypeptide(L)'
;KYTIQSLNITYINSTEQFMNIKQSMSQNMTYYLENDIDFTNVTNYEPFYFSGTLNGNGYKIKNLNITNYHPDVPTTDPAGFNYTLIYQEDMIATKVEQNLIKHLSPENEVNTAIPENVTYFTHHQNIGIFTKLSQATIRNITFENITIICIIPGPEYYQQMVAGVIAGIADTVNLISVSLKSCFVHLASNINLRYVGGFVGRATKLTAFDIASNVTIIQKHEGNGEVVGFVMGGVIGRCDQAQIVKADLNSSFGSEAEFIVHNVGGVIGYVGSYNDVVNKTLELNGINVVTDLYLPTQNKTFISLIGNLNNEFVNISKVFHKITGQYRTEPEHFIVGLTAGRGGVNVNVSDSKLVMKSNSSANLTTLKFYGQGEVDKTQAYFGNSQQINQNYSNIDIQLINNSIPSGYTPEILESLDSSIQQTGINAIVVEQSSDVYNLGALILPLPEIPLMPQQSDISCALTIDCQILEFSTCVDQICQCNASSIFNSSSQTCEIISGCIKNGTICNGLPYLCNIQLNACYQKDGLQVEVTSNIAIIVGCIVGGIVIITTIALLMVYMRHKKTKTKVRKNAKRRSLRGASG
;
A
#
# COMPACT_ATOMS: atom_id res chain seq x y z
N LYS A 1 40.33 -24.68 18.63
CA LYS A 1 40.61 -24.85 17.18
C LYS A 1 39.74 -23.83 16.46
N TYR A 2 40.33 -22.76 15.92
CA TYR A 2 39.60 -21.82 15.06
C TYR A 2 39.68 -22.36 13.64
N THR A 3 38.54 -22.76 13.07
CA THR A 3 38.47 -23.10 11.65
C THR A 3 38.48 -21.79 10.88
N ILE A 4 39.57 -21.50 10.16
CA ILE A 4 39.60 -20.38 9.22
C ILE A 4 38.68 -20.78 8.06
N GLN A 5 37.48 -20.20 8.03
CA GLN A 5 36.56 -20.37 6.93
C GLN A 5 37.17 -19.63 5.73
N SER A 6 37.50 -20.36 4.66
CA SER A 6 38.05 -19.74 3.45
C SER A 6 37.01 -18.78 2.87
N LEU A 7 37.37 -17.50 2.77
CA LEU A 7 36.56 -16.50 2.07
C LEU A 7 36.59 -16.83 0.57
N ASN A 8 35.44 -17.16 0.02
CA ASN A 8 35.29 -17.36 -1.40
C ASN A 8 35.05 -15.99 -2.06
N ILE A 9 35.98 -15.59 -2.93
CA ILE A 9 35.95 -14.29 -3.60
C ILE A 9 35.65 -14.51 -5.08
N THR A 10 34.77 -13.69 -5.64
CA THR A 10 34.46 -13.66 -7.07
C THR A 10 34.52 -12.22 -7.57
N TYR A 11 35.19 -12.01 -8.69
CA TYR A 11 35.31 -10.71 -9.35
C TYR A 11 34.31 -10.61 -10.49
N ILE A 12 33.68 -9.45 -10.63
CA ILE A 12 32.63 -9.16 -11.60
C ILE A 12 33.06 -7.95 -12.42
N ASN A 13 33.28 -8.15 -13.70
CA ASN A 13 33.73 -7.12 -14.63
C ASN A 13 32.74 -6.86 -15.78
N SER A 14 31.61 -7.57 -15.80
CA SER A 14 30.62 -7.51 -16.87
C SER A 14 29.20 -7.80 -16.36
N THR A 15 28.21 -7.36 -17.13
CA THR A 15 26.79 -7.56 -16.86
C THR A 15 26.41 -9.05 -16.83
N GLU A 16 26.98 -9.87 -17.71
CA GLU A 16 26.75 -11.32 -17.72
C GLU A 16 27.25 -11.97 -16.42
N GLN A 17 28.46 -11.63 -15.96
CA GLN A 17 28.99 -12.14 -14.70
C GLN A 17 28.14 -11.70 -13.50
N PHE A 18 27.61 -10.47 -13.50
CA PHE A 18 26.70 -10.02 -12.47
C PHE A 18 25.40 -10.85 -12.45
N MET A 19 24.80 -11.10 -13.62
CA MET A 19 23.59 -11.92 -13.73
C MET A 19 23.84 -13.38 -13.33
N ASN A 20 25.08 -13.88 -13.48
CA ASN A 20 25.48 -15.22 -13.09
C ASN A 20 25.72 -15.42 -11.59
N ILE A 21 25.69 -14.35 -10.77
CA ILE A 21 25.75 -14.45 -9.29
C ILE A 21 24.70 -15.44 -8.78
N LYS A 22 23.51 -15.49 -9.40
CA LYS A 22 22.40 -16.35 -8.98
C LYS A 22 22.74 -17.84 -8.93
N GLN A 23 23.81 -18.28 -9.60
CA GLN A 23 24.23 -19.68 -9.66
C GLN A 23 25.15 -20.10 -8.50
N SER A 24 25.78 -19.16 -7.79
CA SER A 24 26.84 -19.44 -6.82
C SER A 24 26.59 -18.84 -5.42
N MET A 25 25.33 -18.63 -5.05
CA MET A 25 24.99 -17.85 -3.85
C MET A 25 25.24 -18.60 -2.54
N SER A 26 25.90 -17.93 -1.61
CA SER A 26 26.11 -18.42 -0.24
C SER A 26 26.45 -17.23 0.65
N GLN A 27 26.08 -17.31 1.92
CA GLN A 27 26.34 -16.27 2.93
C GLN A 27 27.84 -15.97 3.11
N ASN A 28 28.73 -16.90 2.74
CA ASN A 28 30.19 -16.73 2.86
C ASN A 28 30.88 -16.24 1.58
N MET A 29 30.11 -15.97 0.52
CA MET A 29 30.65 -15.45 -0.75
C MET A 29 30.81 -13.94 -0.68
N THR A 30 31.92 -13.44 -1.25
CA THR A 30 32.14 -12.01 -1.47
C THR A 30 32.34 -11.75 -2.97
N TYR A 31 31.51 -10.86 -3.51
CA TYR A 31 31.56 -10.41 -4.89
C TYR A 31 32.18 -9.01 -4.95
N TYR A 32 33.19 -8.80 -5.80
CA TYR A 32 33.80 -7.50 -6.04
C TYR A 32 33.52 -7.04 -7.46
N LEU A 33 33.04 -5.82 -7.63
CA LEU A 33 33.03 -5.20 -8.94
C LEU A 33 34.45 -4.74 -9.30
N GLU A 34 34.87 -5.03 -10.53
CA GLU A 34 36.13 -4.56 -11.11
C GLU A 34 35.93 -3.42 -12.12
N ASN A 35 34.69 -3.21 -12.56
CA ASN A 35 34.28 -2.17 -13.50
C ASN A 35 32.85 -1.73 -13.19
N ASP A 36 32.43 -0.61 -13.78
CA ASP A 36 31.00 -0.28 -13.90
C ASP A 36 30.25 -1.40 -14.64
N ILE A 37 29.07 -1.75 -14.14
CA ILE A 37 28.18 -2.74 -14.76
C ILE A 37 27.02 -2.00 -15.42
N ASP A 38 26.96 -2.06 -16.75
CA ASP A 38 26.00 -1.33 -17.57
C ASP A 38 24.93 -2.27 -18.14
N PHE A 39 23.67 -1.99 -17.81
CA PHE A 39 22.51 -2.78 -18.22
C PHE A 39 21.77 -2.22 -19.44
N THR A 40 22.31 -1.21 -20.13
CA THR A 40 21.66 -0.57 -21.30
C THR A 40 21.20 -1.59 -22.36
N ASN A 41 21.93 -2.68 -22.54
CA ASN A 41 21.63 -3.72 -23.53
C ASN A 41 20.86 -4.93 -22.96
N VAL A 42 20.41 -4.88 -21.71
CA VAL A 42 19.66 -5.95 -21.06
C VAL A 42 18.18 -5.60 -21.04
N THR A 43 17.39 -6.30 -21.84
CA THR A 43 15.94 -6.10 -21.92
C THR A 43 15.15 -7.03 -20.98
N ASN A 44 15.75 -8.17 -20.60
CA ASN A 44 15.06 -9.24 -19.88
C ASN A 44 15.74 -9.51 -18.53
N TYR A 45 15.93 -8.46 -17.73
CA TYR A 45 16.49 -8.63 -16.40
C TYR A 45 15.48 -9.34 -15.48
N GLU A 46 15.90 -10.46 -14.90
CA GLU A 46 15.11 -11.20 -13.92
C GLU A 46 15.70 -10.97 -12.52
N PRO A 47 14.98 -10.26 -11.63
CA PRO A 47 15.38 -10.11 -10.24
C PRO A 47 15.60 -11.48 -9.56
N PHE A 48 16.62 -11.58 -8.70
CA PHE A 48 16.95 -12.82 -8.02
C PHE A 48 17.17 -12.61 -6.51
N TYR A 49 17.08 -13.69 -5.74
CA TYR A 49 17.44 -13.68 -4.31
C TYR A 49 18.94 -13.42 -4.16
N PHE A 50 19.43 -12.78 -3.09
CA PHE A 50 20.86 -12.64 -2.83
C PHE A 50 21.22 -12.82 -1.35
N SER A 51 22.33 -13.50 -1.11
CA SER A 51 22.99 -13.63 0.19
C SER A 51 24.51 -13.54 0.03
N GLY A 52 25.19 -13.06 1.08
CA GLY A 52 26.64 -12.80 1.05
C GLY A 52 26.99 -11.31 0.98
N THR A 53 28.18 -10.99 0.49
CA THR A 53 28.67 -9.61 0.39
C THR A 53 28.82 -9.18 -1.07
N LEU A 54 28.17 -8.08 -1.46
CA LEU A 54 28.41 -7.39 -2.73
C LEU A 54 29.17 -6.09 -2.45
N ASN A 55 30.42 -6.03 -2.89
CA ASN A 55 31.27 -4.86 -2.77
C ASN A 55 31.43 -4.20 -4.13
N GLY A 56 30.89 -2.98 -4.27
CA GLY A 56 31.02 -2.21 -5.50
C GLY A 56 32.44 -1.70 -5.76
N ASN A 57 33.32 -1.70 -4.76
CA ASN A 57 34.69 -1.20 -4.91
C ASN A 57 34.76 0.23 -5.51
N GLY A 58 33.73 1.04 -5.27
CA GLY A 58 33.58 2.39 -5.85
C GLY A 58 32.94 2.45 -7.23
N TYR A 59 32.68 1.30 -7.88
CA TYR A 59 32.03 1.22 -9.19
C TYR A 59 30.51 1.32 -9.11
N LYS A 60 29.90 1.45 -10.29
CA LYS A 60 28.48 1.65 -10.47
C LYS A 60 27.77 0.41 -11.03
N ILE A 61 26.50 0.25 -10.67
CA ILE A 61 25.52 -0.52 -11.45
C ILE A 61 24.59 0.51 -12.08
N LYS A 62 24.43 0.52 -13.41
CA LYS A 62 23.71 1.58 -14.11
C LYS A 62 22.83 1.14 -15.25
N ASN A 63 21.88 2.01 -15.60
CA ASN A 63 21.00 1.89 -16.76
C ASN A 63 20.18 0.60 -16.77
N LEU A 64 19.74 0.16 -15.60
CA LEU A 64 18.94 -1.06 -15.47
C LEU A 64 17.46 -0.69 -15.44
N ASN A 65 16.71 -1.28 -16.36
CA ASN A 65 15.26 -1.23 -16.37
C ASN A 65 14.70 -2.56 -15.87
N ILE A 66 13.91 -2.52 -14.81
CA ILE A 66 13.23 -3.68 -14.24
C ILE A 66 11.75 -3.46 -14.43
N THR A 67 11.14 -4.31 -15.23
CA THR A 67 9.70 -4.27 -15.44
C THR A 67 9.09 -5.65 -15.31
N ASN A 68 7.95 -5.74 -14.61
CA ASN A 68 7.12 -6.95 -14.61
C ASN A 68 6.08 -6.91 -15.73
N TYR A 69 6.17 -5.92 -16.61
CA TYR A 69 5.27 -5.66 -17.69
C TYR A 69 5.95 -6.04 -19.01
N HIS A 70 5.30 -6.90 -19.81
CA HIS A 70 5.81 -7.28 -21.13
C HIS A 70 4.75 -6.99 -22.19
N PRO A 71 4.99 -6.01 -23.10
CA PRO A 71 3.98 -5.53 -24.04
C PRO A 71 3.58 -6.52 -25.14
N ASP A 72 4.47 -7.45 -25.45
CA ASP A 72 4.39 -8.29 -26.66
C ASP A 72 4.02 -9.76 -26.38
N VAL A 73 3.49 -10.10 -25.20
CA VAL A 73 2.98 -11.45 -24.96
C VAL A 73 1.48 -11.45 -25.24
N PRO A 74 1.03 -11.81 -26.47
CA PRO A 74 -0.38 -12.06 -26.71
C PRO A 74 -0.84 -13.13 -25.72
N THR A 75 -1.91 -12.84 -25.00
CA THR A 75 -2.53 -13.73 -24.01
C THR A 75 -3.12 -14.95 -24.72
N THR A 76 -2.28 -15.87 -25.16
CA THR A 76 -2.70 -17.14 -25.77
C THR A 76 -2.82 -18.25 -24.75
N ASP A 77 -2.78 -17.96 -23.44
CA ASP A 77 -3.12 -18.97 -22.43
C ASP A 77 -4.65 -19.20 -22.46
N PRO A 78 -5.13 -20.35 -22.97
CA PRO A 78 -6.55 -20.65 -23.12
C PRO A 78 -7.20 -21.09 -21.80
N ALA A 79 -6.46 -21.11 -20.68
CA ALA A 79 -6.98 -21.51 -19.38
C ALA A 79 -7.70 -20.36 -18.63
N GLY A 80 -8.81 -19.88 -19.23
CA GLY A 80 -10.05 -19.66 -18.47
C GLY A 80 -10.22 -18.40 -17.62
N PHE A 81 -9.28 -17.46 -17.56
CA PHE A 81 -9.61 -16.12 -17.05
C PHE A 81 -9.89 -15.19 -18.22
N ASN A 82 -11.19 -15.07 -18.53
CA ASN A 82 -11.70 -14.06 -19.45
C ASN A 82 -11.56 -12.69 -18.76
N TYR A 83 -10.34 -12.16 -18.72
CA TYR A 83 -10.13 -10.75 -18.42
C TYR A 83 -10.82 -10.00 -19.54
N THR A 84 -12.05 -9.53 -19.27
CA THR A 84 -12.66 -8.48 -20.09
C THR A 84 -11.59 -7.41 -20.26
N LEU A 85 -11.20 -7.12 -21.51
CA LEU A 85 -10.37 -5.97 -21.86
C LEU A 85 -10.91 -4.77 -21.10
N ILE A 86 -10.28 -4.42 -19.97
CA ILE A 86 -10.57 -3.18 -19.28
C ILE A 86 -10.01 -2.12 -20.22
N TYR A 87 -10.91 -1.28 -20.73
CA TYR A 87 -10.58 -0.28 -21.74
C TYR A 87 -9.38 0.55 -21.30
N GLN A 88 -8.38 0.53 -22.16
CA GLN A 88 -7.03 1.05 -21.95
C GLN A 88 -6.95 2.59 -21.99
N GLU A 89 -8.04 3.27 -22.33
CA GLU A 89 -8.07 4.73 -22.50
C GLU A 89 -7.81 5.50 -21.20
N ASP A 90 -8.05 4.90 -20.02
CA ASP A 90 -7.79 5.53 -18.71
C ASP A 90 -6.37 5.25 -18.15
N MET A 91 -5.63 4.32 -18.77
CA MET A 91 -4.28 3.93 -18.36
C MET A 91 -3.16 4.57 -19.19
N ILE A 92 -3.46 5.10 -20.38
CA ILE A 92 -2.53 5.95 -21.14
C ILE A 92 -2.13 7.11 -20.25
N ALA A 93 -0.83 7.41 -20.16
CA ALA A 93 -0.28 8.54 -19.43
C ALA A 93 -1.13 9.79 -19.69
N THR A 94 -2.07 10.05 -18.77
CA THR A 94 -2.94 11.20 -18.90
C THR A 94 -2.05 12.42 -18.82
N LYS A 95 -2.54 13.57 -19.29
CA LYS A 95 -1.82 14.85 -19.15
C LYS A 95 -1.35 15.10 -17.70
N VAL A 96 -1.97 14.45 -16.72
CA VAL A 96 -1.60 14.45 -15.30
C VAL A 96 -0.29 13.70 -15.04
N GLU A 97 -0.06 12.52 -15.63
CA GLU A 97 1.18 11.74 -15.46
C GLU A 97 2.39 12.48 -16.04
N GLN A 98 2.24 13.09 -17.22
CA GLN A 98 3.30 13.92 -17.80
C GLN A 98 3.60 15.13 -16.93
N ASN A 99 2.59 15.72 -16.28
CA ASN A 99 2.81 16.82 -15.34
C ASN A 99 3.45 16.35 -14.04
N LEU A 100 3.10 15.16 -13.54
CA LEU A 100 3.68 14.54 -12.36
C LEU A 100 5.17 14.23 -12.56
N ILE A 101 5.50 13.54 -13.66
CA ILE A 101 6.88 13.22 -14.03
C ILE A 101 7.65 14.51 -14.29
N LYS A 102 7.08 15.47 -15.03
CA LYS A 102 7.72 16.76 -15.28
C LYS A 102 7.94 17.58 -14.00
N HIS A 103 7.05 17.46 -13.02
CA HIS A 103 7.21 18.14 -11.74
C HIS A 103 8.34 17.52 -10.91
N LEU A 104 8.37 16.19 -10.81
CA LEU A 104 9.32 15.47 -9.97
C LEU A 104 10.68 15.22 -10.64
N SER A 105 10.74 15.26 -11.97
CA SER A 105 11.96 15.07 -12.75
C SER A 105 11.98 15.96 -14.01
N PRO A 106 12.17 17.28 -13.83
CA PRO A 106 12.12 18.23 -14.95
C PRO A 106 13.23 18.04 -15.99
N GLU A 107 14.32 17.33 -15.66
CA GLU A 107 15.50 17.19 -16.53
C GLU A 107 15.55 15.89 -17.34
N ASN A 108 14.66 14.92 -17.11
CA ASN A 108 14.69 13.63 -17.80
C ASN A 108 13.33 13.31 -18.44
N GLU A 109 13.24 13.35 -19.77
CA GLU A 109 12.12 12.75 -20.50
C GLU A 109 12.17 11.23 -20.33
N VAL A 110 11.50 10.71 -19.30
CA VAL A 110 11.28 9.27 -19.15
C VAL A 110 10.23 8.87 -20.18
N ASN A 111 10.61 8.04 -21.14
CA ASN A 111 9.66 7.49 -22.11
C ASN A 111 8.74 6.48 -21.40
N THR A 112 7.56 6.92 -20.95
CA THR A 112 6.60 6.13 -20.17
C THR A 112 5.47 5.51 -20.99
N ALA A 113 5.57 5.44 -22.33
CA ALA A 113 4.53 4.83 -23.15
C ALA A 113 4.32 3.35 -22.76
N ILE A 114 3.10 3.01 -22.31
CA ILE A 114 2.66 1.64 -21.92
C ILE A 114 1.91 1.01 -23.12
N PRO A 115 2.41 -0.07 -23.75
CA PRO A 115 1.72 -0.77 -24.85
C PRO A 115 0.45 -1.58 -24.46
N GLU A 116 -0.14 -2.30 -25.42
CA GLU A 116 -1.55 -2.78 -25.36
C GLU A 116 -1.84 -4.17 -24.79
N ASN A 117 -0.84 -5.02 -24.53
CA ASN A 117 -1.10 -6.40 -24.05
C ASN A 117 -0.23 -6.74 -22.85
N VAL A 118 -0.83 -7.40 -21.85
CA VAL A 118 -0.15 -7.62 -20.57
C VAL A 118 -0.46 -8.97 -19.96
N THR A 119 0.60 -9.67 -19.55
CA THR A 119 0.55 -10.91 -18.75
C THR A 119 1.11 -10.65 -17.36
N TYR A 120 0.42 -11.13 -16.33
CA TYR A 120 0.67 -10.76 -14.93
C TYR A 120 0.98 -11.98 -14.05
N PHE A 121 1.86 -11.78 -13.07
CA PHE A 121 2.29 -12.82 -12.13
C PHE A 121 1.75 -12.55 -10.71
N THR A 122 1.42 -13.63 -10.00
CA THR A 122 1.29 -13.86 -8.54
C THR A 122 0.85 -12.74 -7.58
N HIS A 123 0.11 -13.14 -6.52
CA HIS A 123 -0.44 -12.25 -5.49
C HIS A 123 0.57 -11.46 -4.63
N HIS A 124 1.86 -11.78 -4.68
CA HIS A 124 2.91 -11.04 -3.98
C HIS A 124 4.03 -10.69 -4.94
N GLN A 125 4.34 -9.40 -5.06
CA GLN A 125 5.42 -8.91 -5.92
C GLN A 125 6.51 -8.27 -5.08
N ASN A 126 7.73 -8.80 -5.21
CA ASN A 126 8.93 -8.29 -4.55
C ASN A 126 9.90 -7.82 -5.63
N ILE A 127 10.04 -6.51 -5.79
CA ILE A 127 10.68 -5.92 -6.96
C ILE A 127 11.85 -5.04 -6.54
N GLY A 128 12.96 -5.24 -7.23
CA GLY A 128 14.24 -4.56 -7.07
C GLY A 128 15.26 -5.28 -7.93
N ILE A 129 16.52 -4.85 -7.86
CA ILE A 129 17.64 -5.62 -8.43
C ILE A 129 17.61 -7.04 -7.85
N PHE A 130 17.35 -7.14 -6.54
CA PHE A 130 17.13 -8.40 -5.86
C PHE A 130 15.67 -8.55 -5.46
N THR A 131 15.08 -9.73 -5.65
CA THR A 131 13.75 -10.01 -5.09
C THR A 131 13.81 -10.00 -3.57
N LYS A 132 14.88 -10.57 -3.02
CA LYS A 132 15.09 -10.71 -1.59
C LYS A 132 16.57 -10.69 -1.21
N LEU A 133 16.91 -9.96 -0.15
CA LEU A 133 18.20 -9.99 0.53
C LEU A 133 18.10 -10.80 1.82
N SER A 134 19.03 -11.73 2.07
CA SER A 134 19.09 -12.43 3.36
C SER A 134 20.53 -12.53 3.86
N GLN A 135 20.76 -11.95 5.04
CA GLN A 135 22.08 -11.84 5.65
C GLN A 135 23.08 -11.23 4.65
N ALA A 136 22.64 -10.18 3.97
CA ALA A 136 23.40 -9.56 2.89
C ALA A 136 24.14 -8.32 3.37
N THR A 137 25.32 -8.08 2.83
CA THR A 137 26.03 -6.81 2.97
C THR A 137 26.28 -6.22 1.59
N ILE A 138 25.82 -4.99 1.37
CA ILE A 138 26.06 -4.24 0.14
C ILE A 138 26.86 -3.01 0.52
N ARG A 139 28.01 -2.80 -0.14
CA ARG A 139 28.90 -1.69 0.23
C ARG A 139 29.64 -1.07 -0.93
N ASN A 140 30.03 0.20 -0.76
CA ASN A 140 30.88 0.96 -1.67
C ASN A 140 30.40 0.89 -3.13
N ILE A 141 29.11 1.09 -3.35
CA ILE A 141 28.48 0.92 -4.67
C ILE A 141 27.51 2.06 -4.94
N THR A 142 27.44 2.49 -6.19
CA THR A 142 26.44 3.44 -6.67
C THR A 142 25.48 2.75 -7.62
N PHE A 143 24.18 2.88 -7.38
CA PHE A 143 23.14 2.50 -8.32
C PHE A 143 22.66 3.76 -9.05
N GLU A 144 22.86 3.80 -10.37
CA GLU A 144 22.65 5.02 -11.16
C GLU A 144 21.67 4.77 -12.31
N ASN A 145 20.67 5.63 -12.48
CA ASN A 145 19.68 5.49 -13.55
C ASN A 145 19.00 4.12 -13.54
N ILE A 146 18.55 3.68 -12.37
CA ILE A 146 17.76 2.45 -12.22
C ILE A 146 16.29 2.81 -12.29
N THR A 147 15.57 2.17 -13.21
CA THR A 147 14.13 2.37 -13.37
C THR A 147 13.40 1.07 -13.03
N ILE A 148 12.46 1.15 -12.10
CA ILE A 148 11.57 0.06 -11.75
C ILE A 148 10.16 0.48 -12.16
N ILE A 149 9.54 -0.30 -13.06
CA ILE A 149 8.14 -0.13 -13.44
C ILE A 149 7.40 -1.40 -13.05
N CYS A 150 6.51 -1.28 -12.07
CA CYS A 150 5.64 -2.37 -11.67
C CYS A 150 4.18 -2.06 -11.92
N ILE A 151 3.53 -2.93 -12.68
CA ILE A 151 2.09 -2.88 -12.92
C ILE A 151 1.46 -4.16 -12.38
N ILE A 152 0.51 -4.04 -11.44
CA ILE A 152 -0.30 -5.17 -10.95
C ILE A 152 -1.78 -4.81 -11.08
N PRO A 153 -2.49 -5.38 -12.04
CA PRO A 153 -3.92 -5.19 -12.21
C PRO A 153 -4.66 -6.15 -11.28
N GLY A 154 -5.95 -5.87 -11.14
CA GLY A 154 -6.88 -6.78 -10.50
C GLY A 154 -7.35 -6.23 -9.17
N PRO A 155 -8.65 -6.37 -8.85
CA PRO A 155 -9.28 -5.76 -7.67
C PRO A 155 -8.95 -6.49 -6.36
N GLU A 156 -7.90 -7.31 -6.33
CA GLU A 156 -7.68 -8.26 -5.25
C GLU A 156 -7.01 -7.59 -4.04
N TYR A 157 -7.81 -7.40 -2.99
CA TYR A 157 -7.41 -6.74 -1.75
C TYR A 157 -6.24 -7.38 -0.98
N TYR A 158 -5.97 -8.66 -1.22
CA TYR A 158 -4.93 -9.42 -0.51
C TYR A 158 -3.55 -9.34 -1.16
N GLN A 159 -3.46 -8.75 -2.36
CA GLN A 159 -2.19 -8.63 -3.05
C GLN A 159 -1.29 -7.60 -2.37
N GLN A 160 0.01 -7.93 -2.25
CA GLN A 160 1.01 -7.04 -1.68
C GLN A 160 2.10 -6.75 -2.71
N MET A 161 2.49 -5.48 -2.79
CA MET A 161 3.65 -5.05 -3.57
C MET A 161 4.70 -4.48 -2.63
N VAL A 162 5.90 -4.98 -2.81
CA VAL A 162 7.07 -4.58 -2.04
C VAL A 162 8.15 -4.21 -3.02
N ALA A 163 8.53 -2.93 -3.05
CA ALA A 163 9.45 -2.41 -4.06
C ALA A 163 10.56 -1.56 -3.44
N GLY A 164 11.78 -1.75 -3.92
CA GLY A 164 12.89 -0.85 -3.66
C GLY A 164 13.98 -1.03 -4.70
N VAL A 165 14.78 0.01 -4.96
CA VAL A 165 15.78 0.00 -6.04
C VAL A 165 16.72 -1.19 -5.90
N ILE A 166 17.20 -1.47 -4.68
CA ILE A 166 18.08 -2.59 -4.41
C ILE A 166 17.28 -3.87 -4.22
N ALA A 167 16.25 -3.84 -3.39
CA ALA A 167 15.47 -5.05 -3.13
C ALA A 167 14.01 -4.79 -2.77
N GLY A 168 13.15 -5.76 -3.11
CA GLY A 168 11.80 -5.84 -2.56
C GLY A 168 11.86 -6.13 -1.06
N ILE A 169 12.33 -7.32 -0.67
CA ILE A 169 12.41 -7.75 0.73
C ILE A 169 13.86 -7.85 1.22
N ALA A 170 14.10 -7.57 2.49
CA ALA A 170 15.34 -7.90 3.18
C ALA A 170 15.05 -8.54 4.55
N ASP A 171 15.70 -9.66 4.88
CA ASP A 171 15.65 -10.19 6.24
C ASP A 171 16.58 -9.36 7.15
N THR A 172 17.88 -9.58 7.02
CA THR A 172 18.93 -8.77 7.64
C THR A 172 19.83 -8.23 6.56
N VAL A 173 19.96 -6.91 6.46
CA VAL A 173 20.79 -6.25 5.46
C VAL A 173 21.65 -5.15 6.08
N ASN A 174 22.89 -5.08 5.62
CA ASN A 174 23.81 -3.98 5.91
C ASN A 174 24.11 -3.21 4.62
N LEU A 175 23.87 -1.89 4.64
CA LEU A 175 24.19 -0.97 3.56
C LEU A 175 25.31 -0.02 4.05
N ILE A 176 26.47 -0.01 3.39
CA ILE A 176 27.62 0.80 3.83
C ILE A 176 28.17 1.59 2.65
N SER A 177 28.11 2.92 2.70
CA SER A 177 28.58 3.76 1.59
C SER A 177 27.91 3.38 0.27
N VAL A 178 26.57 3.27 0.31
CA VAL A 178 25.72 2.94 -0.84
C VAL A 178 24.98 4.19 -1.29
N SER A 179 25.00 4.48 -2.59
CA SER A 179 24.26 5.62 -3.13
C SER A 179 23.29 5.27 -4.25
N LEU A 180 22.15 5.95 -4.31
CA LEU A 180 21.19 5.91 -5.41
C LEU A 180 21.25 7.26 -6.15
N LYS A 181 21.40 7.24 -7.47
CA LYS A 181 21.46 8.46 -8.31
C LYS A 181 20.47 8.37 -9.46
N SER A 182 19.53 9.30 -9.51
CA SER A 182 18.53 9.39 -10.58
C SER A 182 17.76 8.08 -10.75
N CYS A 183 17.33 7.48 -9.63
CA CYS A 183 16.57 6.23 -9.65
C CYS A 183 15.06 6.52 -9.62
N PHE A 184 14.29 5.69 -10.32
CA PHE A 184 12.85 5.85 -10.47
C PHE A 184 12.14 4.55 -10.09
N VAL A 185 11.10 4.67 -9.28
CA VAL A 185 10.21 3.57 -8.92
C VAL A 185 8.79 4.00 -9.24
N HIS A 186 8.25 3.50 -10.35
CA HIS A 186 6.89 3.75 -10.79
C HIS A 186 6.03 2.51 -10.57
N LEU A 187 4.99 2.66 -9.75
CA LEU A 187 4.09 1.57 -9.38
C LEU A 187 2.66 1.93 -9.77
N ALA A 188 2.02 1.11 -10.59
CA ALA A 188 0.62 1.24 -10.93
C ALA A 188 -0.14 -0.01 -10.52
N SER A 189 -1.16 0.15 -9.67
CA SER A 189 -1.89 -1.02 -9.19
C SER A 189 -3.24 -0.70 -8.55
N ASN A 190 -4.10 -1.70 -8.46
CA ASN A 190 -5.36 -1.63 -7.70
C ASN A 190 -5.20 -2.20 -6.28
N ILE A 191 -4.00 -2.65 -5.93
CA ILE A 191 -3.74 -3.28 -4.63
C ILE A 191 -3.78 -2.28 -3.49
N ASN A 192 -4.12 -2.87 -2.35
CA ASN A 192 -4.30 -2.22 -1.09
C ASN A 192 -2.98 -1.97 -0.35
N LEU A 193 -2.02 -2.91 -0.33
CA LEU A 193 -0.84 -2.75 0.53
C LEU A 193 0.45 -2.62 -0.27
N ARG A 194 1.12 -1.48 -0.11
CA ARG A 194 2.37 -1.17 -0.80
C ARG A 194 3.43 -0.70 0.17
N TYR A 195 4.55 -1.41 0.18
CA TYR A 195 5.75 -1.01 0.91
C TYR A 195 6.82 -0.64 -0.10
N VAL A 196 7.08 0.66 -0.21
CA VAL A 196 7.96 1.22 -1.22
C VAL A 196 9.07 1.98 -0.54
N GLY A 197 10.31 1.54 -0.73
CA GLY A 197 11.48 2.23 -0.22
C GLY A 197 12.38 2.69 -1.35
N GLY A 198 13.14 3.76 -1.14
CA GLY A 198 14.20 4.13 -2.07
C GLY A 198 15.20 2.98 -2.26
N PHE A 199 15.68 2.39 -1.17
CA PHE A 199 16.64 1.28 -1.22
C PHE A 199 15.93 -0.07 -1.14
N VAL A 200 15.08 -0.27 -0.12
CA VAL A 200 14.44 -1.56 0.17
C VAL A 200 12.95 -1.38 0.44
N GLY A 201 12.08 -2.18 -0.17
CA GLY A 201 10.65 -2.08 0.09
C GLY A 201 10.25 -2.49 1.51
N ARG A 202 10.72 -3.66 1.99
CA ARG A 202 10.49 -4.15 3.35
C ARG A 202 11.75 -4.75 3.95
N ALA A 203 12.07 -4.47 5.22
CA ALA A 203 13.13 -5.16 5.95
C ALA A 203 12.77 -5.60 7.37
N THR A 204 13.22 -6.79 7.78
CA THR A 204 13.14 -7.17 9.20
C THR A 204 14.19 -6.44 10.03
N LYS A 205 15.42 -6.34 9.52
CA LYS A 205 16.50 -5.56 10.14
C LYS A 205 17.36 -4.92 9.06
N LEU A 206 17.48 -3.61 9.12
CA LEU A 206 18.34 -2.83 8.23
C LEU A 206 19.34 -2.01 9.03
N THR A 207 20.62 -2.16 8.74
CA THR A 207 21.66 -1.23 9.21
C THR A 207 22.22 -0.50 8.00
N ALA A 208 22.16 0.83 8.02
CA ALA A 208 22.70 1.68 6.97
C ALA A 208 23.67 2.70 7.55
N PHE A 209 24.84 2.82 6.92
CA PHE A 209 25.87 3.79 7.28
C PHE A 209 26.34 4.53 6.04
N ASP A 210 26.40 5.85 6.10
CA ASP A 210 26.94 6.70 5.02
C ASP A 210 26.22 6.49 3.69
N ILE A 211 24.88 6.49 3.70
CA ILE A 211 24.08 6.28 2.49
C ILE A 211 23.63 7.60 1.88
N ALA A 212 23.42 7.62 0.57
CA ALA A 212 22.84 8.77 -0.12
C ALA A 212 21.76 8.35 -1.12
N SER A 213 20.70 9.13 -1.28
CA SER A 213 19.70 8.86 -2.33
C SER A 213 19.28 10.09 -3.10
N ASN A 214 19.08 9.89 -4.40
CA ASN A 214 18.25 10.71 -5.26
C ASN A 214 17.27 9.75 -5.96
N VAL A 215 16.08 9.62 -5.39
CA VAL A 215 15.07 8.66 -5.83
C VAL A 215 13.71 9.33 -6.00
N THR A 216 13.02 8.97 -7.07
CA THR A 216 11.63 9.37 -7.33
C THR A 216 10.73 8.16 -7.24
N ILE A 217 9.74 8.22 -6.37
CA ILE A 217 8.73 7.18 -6.17
C ILE A 217 7.40 7.74 -6.64
N ILE A 218 6.84 7.14 -7.70
CA ILE A 218 5.55 7.51 -8.26
C ILE A 218 4.60 6.34 -8.08
N GLN A 219 3.41 6.67 -7.59
CA GLN A 219 2.40 5.68 -7.32
C GLN A 219 1.04 6.06 -7.91
N LYS A 220 0.60 5.24 -8.87
CA LYS A 220 -0.75 5.27 -9.43
C LYS A 220 -1.64 4.24 -8.74
N HIS A 221 -2.84 4.67 -8.37
CA HIS A 221 -3.88 3.77 -7.89
C HIS A 221 -5.07 3.84 -8.83
N GLU A 222 -5.55 2.69 -9.26
CA GLU A 222 -6.81 2.57 -9.97
C GLU A 222 -7.76 1.74 -9.12
N GLY A 223 -8.97 2.23 -8.90
CA GLY A 223 -9.99 1.54 -8.10
C GLY A 223 -10.57 2.36 -6.96
N ASN A 224 -11.69 1.86 -6.44
CA ASN A 224 -12.51 2.44 -5.37
C ASN A 224 -12.47 1.58 -4.09
N GLY A 225 -11.40 0.79 -3.94
CA GLY A 225 -11.29 -0.24 -2.91
C GLY A 225 -11.13 0.30 -1.49
N GLU A 226 -11.62 -0.46 -0.50
CA GLU A 226 -11.38 -0.16 0.92
C GLU A 226 -9.88 -0.18 1.28
N VAL A 227 -9.53 0.74 2.17
CA VAL A 227 -8.26 1.42 2.23
C VAL A 227 -7.25 0.68 3.11
N VAL A 228 -6.26 0.03 2.50
CA VAL A 228 -5.01 -0.26 3.21
C VAL A 228 -4.01 0.78 2.70
N GLY A 229 -3.31 1.45 3.60
CA GLY A 229 -2.55 2.64 3.23
C GLY A 229 -1.33 2.34 2.35
N PHE A 230 -0.85 3.35 1.65
CA PHE A 230 0.46 3.32 1.00
C PHE A 230 1.55 3.72 1.98
N VAL A 231 2.66 3.02 1.89
CA VAL A 231 3.78 3.21 2.77
C VAL A 231 5.02 3.46 1.92
N MET A 232 5.50 4.70 1.97
CA MET A 232 6.63 5.15 1.17
C MET A 232 7.74 5.68 2.07
N GLY A 233 8.97 5.29 1.84
CA GLY A 233 10.14 5.77 2.58
C GLY A 233 11.32 6.08 1.68
N GLY A 234 12.05 7.17 1.96
CA GLY A 234 13.26 7.53 1.19
C GLY A 234 14.37 6.48 1.27
N VAL A 235 14.41 5.72 2.37
CA VAL A 235 15.30 4.55 2.53
C VAL A 235 14.51 3.26 2.43
N ILE A 236 13.48 3.11 3.26
CA ILE A 236 12.74 1.86 3.43
C ILE A 236 11.24 2.08 3.53
N GLY A 237 10.47 1.26 2.81
CA GLY A 237 9.01 1.30 2.91
C GLY A 237 8.55 0.87 4.30
N ARG A 238 8.72 -0.42 4.64
CA ARG A 238 8.39 -0.98 5.96
C ARG A 238 9.58 -1.60 6.65
N CYS A 239 9.76 -1.35 7.95
CA CYS A 239 10.70 -2.13 8.74
C CYS A 239 10.20 -2.55 10.12
N ASP A 240 10.88 -3.56 10.66
CA ASP A 240 10.75 -4.00 12.04
C ASP A 240 11.85 -3.34 12.90
N GLN A 241 13.10 -3.37 12.46
CA GLN A 241 14.26 -2.72 13.09
C GLN A 241 15.07 -1.95 12.06
N ALA A 242 15.54 -0.76 12.42
CA ALA A 242 16.52 -0.06 11.61
C ALA A 242 17.54 0.73 12.45
N GLN A 243 18.76 0.82 11.93
CA GLN A 243 19.79 1.74 12.41
C GLN A 243 20.34 2.47 11.19
N ILE A 244 20.11 3.77 11.08
CA ILE A 244 20.51 4.60 9.94
C ILE A 244 21.36 5.74 10.47
N VAL A 245 22.64 5.73 10.10
CA VAL A 245 23.63 6.68 10.58
C VAL A 245 24.30 7.36 9.40
N LYS A 246 24.38 8.70 9.43
CA LYS A 246 25.00 9.51 8.39
C LYS A 246 24.34 9.26 7.03
N ALA A 247 23.21 9.90 6.77
CA ALA A 247 22.49 9.73 5.51
C ALA A 247 22.16 11.07 4.86
N ASP A 248 22.26 11.16 3.53
CA ASP A 248 21.90 12.34 2.74
C ASP A 248 20.87 11.96 1.67
N LEU A 249 19.60 12.26 1.94
CA LEU A 249 18.47 11.72 1.20
C LEU A 249 17.75 12.84 0.47
N ASN A 250 17.60 12.70 -0.83
CA ASN A 250 16.71 13.50 -1.66
C ASN A 250 15.67 12.58 -2.29
N SER A 251 14.44 12.65 -1.80
CA SER A 251 13.36 11.75 -2.21
C SER A 251 12.16 12.54 -2.70
N SER A 252 11.66 12.17 -3.86
CA SER A 252 10.47 12.74 -4.49
C SER A 252 9.35 11.72 -4.45
N PHE A 253 8.19 12.08 -3.89
CA PHE A 253 7.02 11.18 -3.79
C PHE A 253 5.82 11.75 -4.54
N GLY A 254 5.29 10.98 -5.47
CA GLY A 254 4.13 11.32 -6.28
C GLY A 254 2.99 10.33 -6.09
N SER A 255 1.77 10.80 -5.88
CA SER A 255 0.59 9.94 -5.94
C SER A 255 -0.69 10.69 -6.30
N GLU A 256 -1.45 10.11 -7.21
CA GLU A 256 -2.78 10.58 -7.64
C GLU A 256 -3.92 9.81 -6.98
N ALA A 257 -3.59 8.83 -6.13
CA ALA A 257 -4.58 7.97 -5.52
C ALA A 257 -5.55 8.77 -4.66
N GLU A 258 -6.84 8.67 -4.96
CA GLU A 258 -7.88 9.27 -4.12
C GLU A 258 -8.31 8.28 -3.03
N PHE A 259 -8.81 8.79 -1.90
CA PHE A 259 -9.38 7.99 -0.81
C PHE A 259 -8.41 7.07 -0.03
N ILE A 260 -7.11 7.05 -0.37
CA ILE A 260 -6.13 6.22 0.33
C ILE A 260 -5.41 6.98 1.46
N VAL A 261 -4.96 6.22 2.47
CA VAL A 261 -4.06 6.70 3.51
C VAL A 261 -2.61 6.62 3.02
N HIS A 262 -1.88 7.73 3.02
CA HIS A 262 -0.45 7.74 2.68
C HIS A 262 0.38 7.90 3.95
N ASN A 263 1.29 6.98 4.20
CA ASN A 263 2.33 7.08 5.22
C ASN A 263 3.65 7.34 4.50
N VAL A 264 4.05 8.61 4.44
CA VAL A 264 5.23 9.07 3.72
C VAL A 264 6.32 9.43 4.72
N GLY A 265 7.34 8.60 4.79
CA GLY A 265 8.55 8.85 5.55
C GLY A 265 9.65 9.45 4.68
N GLY A 266 10.24 10.55 5.11
CA GLY A 266 11.50 11.02 4.54
C GLY A 266 12.59 9.96 4.60
N VAL A 267 12.59 9.11 5.65
CA VAL A 267 13.49 7.96 5.80
C VAL A 267 12.73 6.64 5.74
N ILE A 268 11.71 6.47 6.60
CA ILE A 268 10.99 5.19 6.78
C ILE A 268 9.50 5.39 6.64
N GLY A 269 8.82 4.64 5.76
CA GLY A 269 7.37 4.77 5.61
C GLY A 269 6.59 4.25 6.82
N TYR A 270 6.86 3.03 7.27
CA TYR A 270 6.18 2.37 8.39
C TYR A 270 7.15 1.55 9.24
N VAL A 271 7.05 1.72 10.55
CA VAL A 271 7.78 0.92 11.54
C VAL A 271 6.75 0.14 12.35
N GLY A 272 6.86 -1.19 12.30
CA GLY A 272 6.03 -2.03 13.15
C GLY A 272 6.27 -3.50 12.91
N SER A 273 6.42 -4.22 14.02
CA SER A 273 6.50 -5.68 14.03
C SER A 273 5.21 -6.37 13.62
N TYR A 274 5.33 -7.59 13.11
CA TYR A 274 4.21 -8.52 13.00
C TYR A 274 4.02 -9.37 14.28
N ASN A 275 5.09 -9.58 15.03
CA ASN A 275 5.11 -10.37 16.25
C ASN A 275 5.42 -9.44 17.41
N ASP A 276 4.63 -9.38 18.48
CA ASP A 276 4.75 -8.47 19.64
C ASP A 276 6.07 -8.60 20.47
N VAL A 277 7.21 -8.70 19.79
CA VAL A 277 8.53 -8.81 20.39
C VAL A 277 8.92 -7.42 20.87
N VAL A 278 8.74 -7.22 22.17
CA VAL A 278 9.14 -6.06 22.95
C VAL A 278 10.67 -5.86 22.81
N ASN A 279 11.11 -4.62 22.59
CA ASN A 279 12.51 -4.14 22.48
C ASN A 279 13.13 -4.08 21.07
N LYS A 280 12.39 -3.60 20.07
CA LYS A 280 13.03 -3.17 18.81
C LYS A 280 13.52 -1.75 18.97
N THR A 281 14.80 -1.54 18.68
CA THR A 281 15.42 -0.22 18.71
C THR A 281 15.49 0.33 17.30
N LEU A 282 14.89 1.50 17.09
CA LEU A 282 15.10 2.31 15.91
C LEU A 282 16.06 3.44 16.25
N GLU A 283 17.16 3.55 15.50
CA GLU A 283 18.14 4.63 15.68
C GLU A 283 18.35 5.37 14.37
N LEU A 284 18.11 6.69 14.40
CA LEU A 284 18.30 7.61 13.29
C LEU A 284 19.27 8.71 13.75
N ASN A 285 20.46 8.80 13.15
CA ASN A 285 21.50 9.72 13.61
C ASN A 285 22.24 10.40 12.45
N GLY A 286 22.33 11.73 12.46
CA GLY A 286 23.12 12.48 11.47
C GLY A 286 22.52 12.40 10.07
N ILE A 287 21.21 12.58 9.95
CA ILE A 287 20.47 12.42 8.68
C ILE A 287 20.09 13.79 8.14
N ASN A 288 20.41 14.04 6.87
CA ASN A 288 19.89 15.14 6.08
C ASN A 288 18.85 14.59 5.10
N VAL A 289 17.63 15.12 5.12
CA VAL A 289 16.55 14.68 4.24
C VAL A 289 15.90 15.87 3.56
N VAL A 290 15.77 15.79 2.24
CA VAL A 290 14.89 16.62 1.43
C VAL A 290 13.80 15.72 0.86
N THR A 291 12.55 16.07 1.13
CA THR A 291 11.37 15.34 0.67
C THR A 291 10.54 16.27 -0.20
N ASP A 292 10.48 16.00 -1.49
CA ASP A 292 9.60 16.71 -2.41
C ASP A 292 8.32 15.90 -2.65
N LEU A 293 7.18 16.57 -2.66
CA LEU A 293 5.87 15.92 -2.67
C LEU A 293 5.04 16.39 -3.85
N TYR A 294 4.29 15.46 -4.44
CA TYR A 294 3.18 15.76 -5.33
C TYR A 294 2.00 14.88 -4.97
N LEU A 295 1.11 15.42 -4.13
CA LEU A 295 -0.03 14.72 -3.54
C LEU A 295 -1.31 15.57 -3.61
N PRO A 296 -1.86 15.81 -4.83
CA PRO A 296 -2.92 16.80 -5.05
C PRO A 296 -4.34 16.38 -4.61
N THR A 297 -4.63 15.08 -4.49
CA THR A 297 -6.01 14.54 -4.38
C THR A 297 -6.26 13.67 -3.15
N GLN A 298 -5.52 13.91 -2.08
CA GLN A 298 -5.46 12.96 -0.96
C GLN A 298 -6.57 13.09 0.10
N ASN A 299 -7.00 11.94 0.61
CA ASN A 299 -7.96 11.83 1.72
C ASN A 299 -7.26 11.84 3.08
N LYS A 300 -6.16 11.10 3.26
CA LYS A 300 -5.35 11.24 4.48
C LYS A 300 -3.88 10.98 4.23
N THR A 301 -3.04 11.90 4.63
CA THR A 301 -1.60 11.83 4.42
C THR A 301 -0.88 12.14 5.72
N PHE A 302 0.00 11.23 6.09
CA PHE A 302 0.93 11.31 7.21
C PHE A 302 2.33 11.51 6.64
N ILE A 303 2.94 12.67 6.88
CA ILE A 303 4.27 12.99 6.36
C ILE A 303 5.21 13.31 7.51
N SER A 304 6.33 12.61 7.54
CA SER A 304 7.27 12.76 8.64
C SER A 304 8.62 12.17 8.29
N LEU A 305 9.58 12.21 9.21
CA LEU A 305 10.80 11.42 9.06
C LEU A 305 10.47 9.91 9.02
N ILE A 306 9.57 9.49 9.91
CA ILE A 306 8.97 8.15 9.95
C ILE A 306 7.47 8.26 9.74
N GLY A 307 6.96 7.83 8.58
CA GLY A 307 5.55 8.02 8.18
C GLY A 307 4.55 7.51 9.21
N ASN A 308 4.77 6.30 9.73
CA ASN A 308 3.99 5.73 10.81
C ASN A 308 4.81 4.80 11.70
N LEU A 309 4.50 4.76 12.99
CA LEU A 309 5.26 4.10 14.05
C LEU A 309 4.28 3.39 15.00
N ASN A 310 4.50 2.09 15.23
CA ASN A 310 3.67 1.27 16.10
C ASN A 310 4.42 0.81 17.35
N ASN A 311 4.28 1.54 18.47
CA ASN A 311 4.76 1.19 19.82
C ASN A 311 6.26 0.84 19.95
N GLU A 312 7.11 1.31 19.05
CA GLU A 312 8.56 1.05 19.14
C GLU A 312 9.33 2.19 19.83
N PHE A 313 10.49 1.86 20.41
CA PHE A 313 11.45 2.83 20.92
C PHE A 313 12.28 3.43 19.78
N VAL A 314 12.27 4.75 19.68
CA VAL A 314 12.94 5.47 18.60
C VAL A 314 13.88 6.53 19.17
N ASN A 315 15.14 6.48 18.77
CA ASN A 315 16.13 7.53 19.04
C ASN A 315 16.41 8.29 17.74
N ILE A 316 16.08 9.58 17.71
CA ILE A 316 16.33 10.49 16.58
C ILE A 316 17.32 11.55 17.07
N SER A 317 18.49 11.65 16.42
CA SER A 317 19.49 12.64 16.80
C SER A 317 20.13 13.29 15.57
N LYS A 318 20.41 14.59 15.64
CA LYS A 318 21.14 15.31 14.58
C LYS A 318 20.49 15.15 13.20
N VAL A 319 19.17 15.28 13.14
CA VAL A 319 18.41 15.13 11.89
C VAL A 319 17.95 16.47 11.36
N PHE A 320 18.17 16.73 10.08
CA PHE A 320 17.54 17.83 9.35
C PHE A 320 16.58 17.25 8.31
N HIS A 321 15.32 17.65 8.35
CA HIS A 321 14.32 17.23 7.35
C HIS A 321 13.65 18.47 6.74
N LYS A 322 13.78 18.64 5.43
CA LYS A 322 13.10 19.67 4.64
C LYS A 322 12.02 19.03 3.79
N ILE A 323 10.78 19.47 3.93
CA ILE A 323 9.64 19.04 3.12
C ILE A 323 9.27 20.17 2.16
N THR A 324 9.18 19.85 0.87
CA THR A 324 8.77 20.75 -0.22
C THR A 324 7.67 20.11 -1.08
N GLY A 325 7.18 20.85 -2.06
CA GLY A 325 6.28 20.32 -3.09
C GLY A 325 4.81 20.72 -2.93
N GLN A 326 3.96 20.10 -3.74
CA GLN A 326 2.51 20.33 -3.82
C GLN A 326 1.74 19.26 -3.04
N TYR A 327 0.91 19.69 -2.08
CA TYR A 327 0.06 18.79 -1.29
C TYR A 327 -1.19 19.54 -0.79
N ARG A 328 -2.27 18.79 -0.51
CA ARG A 328 -3.47 19.35 0.15
C ARG A 328 -3.19 19.66 1.61
N THR A 329 -3.66 20.80 2.09
CA THR A 329 -3.47 21.24 3.49
C THR A 329 -4.74 21.32 4.32
N GLU A 330 -5.79 20.64 3.87
CA GLU A 330 -6.98 20.51 4.70
C GLU A 330 -6.60 19.78 6.01
N PRO A 331 -6.79 20.41 7.18
CA PRO A 331 -6.30 19.95 8.49
C PRO A 331 -6.70 18.53 8.89
N GLU A 332 -7.81 18.03 8.34
CA GLU A 332 -8.37 16.71 8.65
C GLU A 332 -7.63 15.60 7.89
N HIS A 333 -6.98 15.98 6.79
CA HIS A 333 -6.42 15.09 5.78
C HIS A 333 -4.90 15.11 5.76
N PHE A 334 -4.22 15.99 6.50
CA PHE A 334 -2.78 16.14 6.42
C PHE A 334 -2.13 16.32 7.80
N ILE A 335 -1.24 15.39 8.14
CA ILE A 335 -0.55 15.33 9.44
C ILE A 335 0.96 15.35 9.19
N VAL A 336 1.66 16.23 9.91
CA VAL A 336 3.12 16.41 9.77
C VAL A 336 3.82 16.22 11.11
N GLY A 337 5.00 15.60 11.12
CA GLY A 337 5.82 15.50 12.33
C GLY A 337 7.19 14.90 12.09
N LEU A 338 7.93 14.62 13.16
CA LEU A 338 9.07 13.69 13.09
C LEU A 338 8.58 12.25 13.03
N THR A 339 7.44 11.99 13.66
CA THR A 339 6.61 10.79 13.52
C THR A 339 5.16 11.24 13.34
N ALA A 340 4.45 10.70 12.35
CA ALA A 340 3.06 11.10 12.06
C ALA A 340 2.03 10.00 12.37
N GLY A 341 2.49 8.78 12.70
CA GLY A 341 1.68 7.59 12.94
C GLY A 341 0.92 7.53 14.27
N ARG A 342 0.04 6.52 14.40
CA ARG A 342 -0.95 6.40 15.50
C ARG A 342 -0.46 5.72 16.79
N GLY A 343 0.82 5.42 16.96
CA GLY A 343 1.28 4.59 18.10
C GLY A 343 2.66 4.89 18.66
N GLY A 344 3.24 6.05 18.41
CA GLY A 344 4.62 6.33 18.80
C GLY A 344 4.78 6.84 20.24
N VAL A 345 4.64 6.01 21.28
CA VAL A 345 4.73 6.51 22.67
C VAL A 345 6.17 6.74 23.20
N ASN A 346 7.20 6.21 22.53
CA ASN A 346 8.57 6.17 23.05
C ASN A 346 9.60 6.77 22.07
N VAL A 347 9.46 8.05 21.73
CA VAL A 347 10.41 8.74 20.85
C VAL A 347 11.31 9.67 21.68
N ASN A 348 12.62 9.48 21.59
CA ASN A 348 13.63 10.41 22.08
C ASN A 348 14.21 11.19 20.90
N VAL A 349 14.16 12.52 20.98
CA VAL A 349 14.65 13.42 19.93
C VAL A 349 15.69 14.38 20.50
N SER A 350 16.83 14.51 19.84
CA SER A 350 17.86 15.51 20.14
C SER A 350 18.43 16.16 18.88
N ASP A 351 18.86 17.42 18.96
CA ASP A 351 19.55 18.15 17.89
C ASP A 351 18.88 18.03 16.49
N SER A 352 17.55 18.02 16.43
CA SER A 352 16.82 17.74 15.17
C SER A 352 15.94 18.91 14.74
N LYS A 353 15.86 19.15 13.43
CA LYS A 353 15.16 20.26 12.80
C LYS A 353 14.26 19.76 11.67
N LEU A 354 13.00 20.20 11.68
CA LEU A 354 12.04 19.99 10.59
C LEU A 354 11.69 21.34 9.96
N VAL A 355 11.85 21.45 8.65
CA VAL A 355 11.51 22.63 7.84
C VAL A 355 10.46 22.22 6.83
N MET A 356 9.38 22.98 6.73
CA MET A 356 8.35 22.74 5.73
C MET A 356 8.13 24.00 4.89
N LYS A 357 8.14 23.82 3.57
CA LYS A 357 7.86 24.88 2.60
C LYS A 357 6.78 24.42 1.64
N SER A 358 5.61 25.05 1.70
CA SER A 358 4.59 24.89 0.67
C SER A 358 4.94 25.75 -0.54
N ASN A 359 4.78 25.22 -1.74
CA ASN A 359 4.79 26.00 -2.98
C ASN A 359 3.37 26.41 -3.45
N SER A 360 2.34 25.98 -2.72
CA SER A 360 0.94 26.31 -2.99
C SER A 360 0.44 27.36 -1.99
N SER A 361 -0.65 28.05 -2.32
CA SER A 361 -1.37 28.99 -1.42
C SER A 361 -1.99 28.32 -0.17
N ALA A 362 -1.63 27.07 0.08
CA ALA A 362 -1.98 26.32 1.25
C ALA A 362 -1.67 27.07 2.54
N ASN A 363 -2.69 27.20 3.38
CA ASN A 363 -2.53 27.77 4.70
C ASN A 363 -1.88 26.76 5.63
N LEU A 364 -0.58 26.93 5.93
CA LEU A 364 0.14 26.05 6.85
C LEU A 364 -0.32 26.18 8.31
N THR A 365 -1.08 27.22 8.68
CA THR A 365 -1.54 27.42 10.06
C THR A 365 -2.56 26.38 10.51
N THR A 366 -3.14 25.62 9.59
CA THR A 366 -4.10 24.55 9.92
C THR A 366 -3.43 23.20 10.12
N LEU A 367 -2.12 23.05 9.87
CA LEU A 367 -1.46 21.75 9.97
C LEU A 367 -1.42 21.23 11.41
N LYS A 368 -1.79 19.96 11.58
CA LYS A 368 -1.66 19.26 12.85
C LYS A 368 -0.26 18.67 12.97
N PHE A 369 0.44 19.10 14.01
CA PHE A 369 1.73 18.54 14.38
C PHE A 369 1.57 17.47 15.45
N TYR A 370 2.17 16.30 15.22
CA TYR A 370 2.20 15.21 16.17
C TYR A 370 3.65 14.98 16.63
N GLY A 371 3.83 14.95 17.95
CA GLY A 371 5.07 14.53 18.60
C GLY A 371 4.71 13.86 19.90
N GLN A 372 4.92 12.55 20.02
CA GLN A 372 4.76 11.81 21.28
C GLN A 372 6.16 11.39 21.75
N GLY A 373 6.56 11.79 22.97
CA GLY A 373 7.85 11.42 23.56
C GLY A 373 8.47 12.48 24.47
N GLU A 374 9.44 12.07 25.29
CA GLU A 374 10.32 12.98 26.02
C GLU A 374 11.33 13.61 25.06
N VAL A 375 11.49 14.92 25.11
CA VAL A 375 12.41 15.64 24.24
C VAL A 375 13.28 16.55 25.12
N ASP A 376 14.60 16.53 24.87
CA ASP A 376 15.57 17.34 25.62
C ASP A 376 15.45 18.84 25.24
N LYS A 377 15.51 19.71 26.25
CA LYS A 377 14.89 21.05 26.28
C LYS A 377 15.69 22.19 25.62
N THR A 378 16.77 21.92 24.89
CA THR A 378 17.82 22.93 24.72
C THR A 378 17.79 23.79 23.45
N GLN A 379 17.00 23.52 22.40
CA GLN A 379 17.02 24.35 21.18
C GLN A 379 15.70 24.33 20.37
N ALA A 380 14.71 25.17 20.72
CA ALA A 380 13.55 25.42 19.84
C ALA A 380 13.12 26.90 19.88
N TYR A 381 13.09 27.56 18.72
CA TYR A 381 12.71 28.98 18.59
C TYR A 381 11.46 29.16 17.71
N PHE A 382 10.43 29.81 18.25
CA PHE A 382 9.16 30.11 17.56
C PHE A 382 9.18 31.51 16.92
N GLY A 383 8.99 31.58 15.61
CA GLY A 383 8.79 32.84 14.87
C GLY A 383 7.31 33.12 14.58
N ASN A 384 6.79 34.19 15.17
CA ASN A 384 5.49 34.86 14.98
C ASN A 384 4.17 34.03 15.03
N SER A 385 3.66 33.92 16.26
CA SER A 385 2.26 34.00 16.71
C SER A 385 1.15 33.47 15.80
N GLN A 386 0.66 32.26 16.10
CA GLN A 386 -0.63 32.06 16.77
C GLN A 386 -0.56 30.77 17.61
N GLN A 387 -1.25 30.77 18.75
CA GLN A 387 -1.19 29.71 19.77
C GLN A 387 -1.53 28.34 19.19
N ILE A 388 -0.50 27.49 19.03
CA ILE A 388 -0.69 26.04 18.95
C ILE A 388 -1.05 25.58 20.36
N ASN A 389 -2.20 24.92 20.51
CA ASN A 389 -2.72 24.41 21.77
C ASN A 389 -1.66 23.51 22.43
N GLN A 390 -1.09 23.98 23.55
CA GLN A 390 0.13 23.44 24.14
C GLN A 390 -0.15 22.15 24.92
N ASN A 391 0.15 21.00 24.31
CA ASN A 391 0.54 19.78 25.03
C ASN A 391 1.88 19.21 24.55
N TYR A 392 2.62 19.94 23.72
CA TYR A 392 3.87 19.50 23.10
C TYR A 392 4.89 20.63 23.17
N SER A 393 5.87 20.53 24.07
CA SER A 393 6.74 21.68 24.39
C SER A 393 8.05 21.76 23.58
N ASN A 394 8.37 20.82 22.69
CA ASN A 394 9.79 20.59 22.35
C ASN A 394 10.13 20.21 20.89
N ILE A 395 9.36 20.59 19.87
CA ILE A 395 9.79 20.44 18.45
C ILE A 395 9.89 21.84 17.82
N ASP A 396 11.07 22.18 17.28
CA ASP A 396 11.24 23.40 16.47
C ASP A 396 10.66 23.15 15.07
N ILE A 397 9.55 23.83 14.78
CA ILE A 397 8.90 23.80 13.48
C ILE A 397 8.96 25.21 12.93
N GLN A 398 9.87 25.43 11.99
CA GLN A 398 9.90 26.67 11.22
C GLN A 398 8.94 26.53 10.03
N LEU A 399 7.76 27.13 10.16
CA LEU A 399 6.85 27.35 9.04
C LEU A 399 7.29 28.62 8.31
N ILE A 400 7.89 28.46 7.13
CA ILE A 400 8.24 29.60 6.28
C ILE A 400 7.06 29.86 5.34
N ASN A 401 6.16 30.75 5.75
CA ASN A 401 5.02 31.13 4.94
C ASN A 401 5.43 32.25 3.97
N ASN A 402 6.01 31.86 2.83
CA ASN A 402 6.37 32.81 1.78
C ASN A 402 5.13 33.21 0.98
N SER A 403 4.31 34.12 1.51
CA SER A 403 3.53 34.97 0.61
C SER A 403 4.52 35.96 -0.03
N ILE A 404 5.03 35.61 -1.21
CA ILE A 404 5.95 36.48 -1.95
C ILE A 404 5.16 37.70 -2.39
N PRO A 405 5.48 38.93 -1.93
CA PRO A 405 4.91 40.13 -2.50
C PRO A 405 5.29 40.17 -3.99
N SER A 406 4.34 40.45 -4.87
CA SER A 406 4.62 40.64 -6.30
C SER A 406 5.71 41.71 -6.46
N GLY A 407 6.96 41.32 -6.75
CA GLY A 407 8.08 42.26 -6.89
C GLY A 407 9.50 41.73 -6.71
N TYR A 408 9.71 40.51 -6.18
CA TYR A 408 11.07 39.97 -5.99
C TYR A 408 11.51 39.02 -7.11
N THR A 409 12.77 39.14 -7.55
CA THR A 409 13.36 38.31 -8.61
C THR A 409 13.97 37.01 -8.05
N PRO A 410 14.04 35.93 -8.85
CA PRO A 410 14.64 34.65 -8.44
C PRO A 410 16.07 34.73 -7.91
N GLU A 411 16.90 35.65 -8.41
CA GLU A 411 18.30 35.83 -7.98
C GLU A 411 18.43 36.30 -6.52
N ILE A 412 17.45 37.05 -6.02
CA ILE A 412 17.44 37.47 -4.60
C ILE A 412 17.16 36.26 -3.70
N LEU A 413 16.29 35.34 -4.13
CA LEU A 413 15.94 34.13 -3.39
C LEU A 413 17.11 33.13 -3.31
N GLU A 414 17.91 33.00 -4.37
CA GLU A 414 19.12 32.15 -4.36
C GLU A 414 20.22 32.69 -3.42
N SER A 415 20.35 34.01 -3.30
CA SER A 415 21.33 34.62 -2.38
C SER A 415 21.03 34.36 -0.91
N LEU A 416 19.74 34.31 -0.54
CA LEU A 416 19.30 34.02 0.83
C LEU A 416 19.57 32.57 1.25
N ASP A 417 19.38 31.59 0.35
CA ASP A 417 19.61 30.16 0.63
C ASP A 417 21.12 29.87 0.86
N SER A 418 22.01 30.59 0.16
CA SER A 418 23.47 30.45 0.32
C SER A 418 24.02 31.00 1.65
N SER A 419 23.38 32.02 2.23
CA SER A 419 23.80 32.66 3.49
C SER A 419 23.51 31.81 4.73
N ILE A 420 22.48 30.97 4.65
CA ILE A 420 22.02 30.11 5.76
C ILE A 420 22.98 28.93 5.99
N GLN A 421 23.75 28.52 4.96
CA GLN A 421 24.67 27.39 5.08
C GLN A 421 26.05 27.74 5.67
N GLN A 422 26.43 29.02 5.79
CA GLN A 422 27.80 29.40 6.17
C GLN A 422 28.02 29.82 7.63
N THR A 423 26.99 30.12 8.41
CA THR A 423 27.16 30.59 9.80
C THR A 423 26.69 29.55 10.81
N GLY A 424 27.63 28.82 11.42
CA GLY A 424 27.39 27.95 12.57
C GLY A 424 27.11 28.72 13.88
N ILE A 425 26.13 29.63 13.89
CA ILE A 425 25.72 30.41 15.06
C ILE A 425 24.19 30.45 15.17
N ASN A 426 23.70 30.19 16.39
CA ASN A 426 22.34 30.41 16.87
C ASN A 426 21.98 31.91 16.88
N ALA A 427 21.40 32.44 15.80
CA ALA A 427 20.53 33.63 15.82
C ALA A 427 19.95 33.89 14.43
N ILE A 428 18.64 34.15 14.34
CA ILE A 428 18.02 34.79 13.17
C ILE A 428 17.56 36.19 13.57
N VAL A 429 18.01 37.18 12.81
CA VAL A 429 17.57 38.57 12.83
C VAL A 429 16.13 38.65 12.29
N VAL A 430 15.23 39.27 13.04
CA VAL A 430 13.90 39.67 12.59
C VAL A 430 13.92 41.18 12.37
N GLU A 431 13.79 41.63 11.12
CA GLU A 431 13.34 43.00 10.85
C GLU A 431 11.82 42.98 10.62
N GLN A 432 11.09 43.59 11.56
CA GLN A 432 9.70 43.98 11.38
C GLN A 432 9.65 45.41 10.80
N SER A 433 8.81 45.63 9.80
CA SER A 433 8.17 46.94 9.61
C SER A 433 6.69 46.81 9.93
N SER A 434 6.27 47.52 10.98
CA SER A 434 4.89 47.73 11.36
C SER A 434 4.13 48.53 10.30
N ASP A 435 2.86 48.20 10.07
CA ASP A 435 1.78 49.20 10.15
C ASP A 435 0.41 48.58 10.47
N VAL A 436 -0.02 48.91 11.69
CA VAL A 436 -1.36 49.21 12.22
C VAL A 436 -2.59 48.85 11.37
N TYR A 437 -3.49 48.00 11.91
CA TYR A 437 -4.92 48.34 12.04
C TYR A 437 -5.55 47.70 13.29
N ASN A 438 -6.28 48.55 14.02
CA ASN A 438 -7.07 48.30 15.23
C ASN A 438 -8.47 47.77 14.87
N LEU A 439 -8.97 46.77 15.61
CA LEU A 439 -10.39 46.49 15.91
C LEU A 439 -10.37 45.25 16.84
N GLY A 440 -10.92 45.19 18.05
CA GLY A 440 -12.03 45.91 18.65
C GLY A 440 -13.06 44.90 19.16
N ALA A 441 -12.83 44.35 20.36
CA ALA A 441 -13.77 43.71 21.32
C ALA A 441 -14.73 42.57 20.86
N LEU A 442 -14.75 41.45 21.62
CA LEU A 442 -15.84 41.12 22.58
C LEU A 442 -15.53 39.79 23.31
N ILE A 443 -15.58 39.80 24.64
CA ILE A 443 -15.41 38.63 25.52
C ILE A 443 -16.81 38.16 25.94
N LEU A 444 -17.10 36.87 25.81
CA LEU A 444 -18.21 36.18 26.48
C LEU A 444 -17.66 34.93 27.20
N PRO A 445 -18.03 34.68 28.47
CA PRO A 445 -17.58 33.51 29.20
C PRO A 445 -18.47 32.30 28.87
N LEU A 446 -17.87 31.13 28.67
CA LEU A 446 -18.58 29.84 28.66
C LEU A 446 -18.25 29.03 29.93
N PRO A 447 -19.20 28.21 30.41
CA PRO A 447 -19.23 27.73 31.78
C PRO A 447 -18.40 26.46 32.00
N GLU A 448 -17.96 26.29 33.24
CA GLU A 448 -17.28 25.12 33.78
C GLU A 448 -18.12 23.84 33.64
N ILE A 449 -17.49 22.76 33.17
CA ILE A 449 -18.06 21.40 33.17
C ILE A 449 -17.16 20.52 34.08
N PRO A 450 -17.73 19.72 34.99
CA PRO A 450 -16.99 19.12 36.09
C PRO A 450 -16.19 17.87 35.70
N LEU A 451 -15.03 17.75 36.34
CA LEU A 451 -14.16 16.57 36.39
C LEU A 451 -14.84 15.39 37.12
N MET A 452 -14.71 14.18 36.57
CA MET A 452 -14.94 12.91 37.26
C MET A 452 -14.16 11.76 36.55
N PRO A 453 -13.86 10.64 37.25
CA PRO A 453 -12.50 10.32 37.68
C PRO A 453 -11.84 9.18 36.89
N GLN A 454 -10.52 9.08 37.08
CA GLN A 454 -9.68 7.94 36.72
C GLN A 454 -10.21 6.63 37.30
N GLN A 455 -10.28 5.59 36.46
CA GLN A 455 -10.20 4.20 36.89
C GLN A 455 -9.32 3.40 35.93
N SER A 456 -8.42 2.65 36.55
CA SER A 456 -7.37 1.79 36.02
C SER A 456 -7.89 0.47 35.46
N ASP A 457 -7.11 -0.06 34.51
CA ASP A 457 -7.13 -1.42 33.97
C ASP A 457 -8.39 -1.88 33.23
N ILE A 458 -8.27 -2.03 31.90
CA ILE A 458 -8.74 -3.19 31.11
C ILE A 458 -8.28 -2.98 29.65
N SER A 459 -7.41 -3.89 29.20
CA SER A 459 -7.03 -4.07 27.80
C SER A 459 -8.20 -4.66 27.01
N CYS A 460 -8.93 -3.79 26.30
CA CYS A 460 -9.74 -4.01 25.09
C CYS A 460 -10.70 -2.82 24.95
N ALA A 461 -10.22 -1.69 24.45
CA ALA A 461 -11.10 -0.63 23.96
C ALA A 461 -10.35 0.23 22.94
N LEU A 462 -10.67 0.02 21.66
CA LEU A 462 -11.26 1.04 20.79
C LEU A 462 -11.63 0.40 19.44
N THR A 463 -12.65 -0.44 19.46
CA THR A 463 -13.75 -0.48 18.48
C THR A 463 -14.92 -1.16 19.18
N ILE A 464 -16.04 -0.44 19.28
CA ILE A 464 -17.31 -0.94 19.82
C ILE A 464 -17.95 -1.95 18.84
N ASP A 465 -17.40 -2.10 17.63
CA ASP A 465 -18.00 -2.86 16.53
C ASP A 465 -17.87 -4.38 16.64
N CYS A 466 -16.75 -4.94 17.15
CA CYS A 466 -16.63 -6.41 17.18
C CYS A 466 -17.57 -7.08 18.20
N GLN A 467 -18.04 -6.37 19.25
CA GLN A 467 -19.01 -6.93 20.21
C GLN A 467 -20.42 -7.12 19.61
N ILE A 468 -20.71 -6.48 18.49
CA ILE A 468 -22.01 -6.57 17.80
C ILE A 468 -22.02 -7.77 16.82
N LEU A 469 -20.86 -8.36 16.54
CA LEU A 469 -20.68 -9.46 15.60
C LEU A 469 -20.72 -10.81 16.33
N GLU A 470 -21.89 -11.47 16.33
CA GLU A 470 -21.95 -12.88 16.69
C GLU A 470 -20.95 -13.66 15.80
N PHE A 471 -20.11 -14.49 16.41
CA PHE A 471 -19.09 -15.31 15.73
C PHE A 471 -17.82 -14.60 15.19
N SER A 472 -17.42 -13.47 15.77
CA SER A 472 -16.11 -12.86 15.45
C SER A 472 -15.06 -13.06 16.54
N THR A 473 -13.79 -13.03 16.16
CA THR A 473 -12.63 -12.91 17.07
C THR A 473 -11.76 -11.72 16.63
N CYS A 474 -11.23 -10.96 17.59
CA CYS A 474 -10.25 -9.92 17.29
C CYS A 474 -8.87 -10.55 17.13
N VAL A 475 -8.29 -10.40 15.96
CA VAL A 475 -6.86 -10.65 15.72
C VAL A 475 -6.32 -9.39 15.06
N ASP A 476 -5.27 -8.80 15.63
CA ASP A 476 -4.57 -7.64 15.05
C ASP A 476 -5.46 -6.41 14.78
N GLN A 477 -6.38 -6.08 15.71
CA GLN A 477 -7.34 -4.95 15.61
C GLN A 477 -8.32 -5.02 14.42
N ILE A 478 -8.44 -6.17 13.76
CA ILE A 478 -9.41 -6.43 12.69
C ILE A 478 -10.42 -7.45 13.23
N CYS A 479 -11.72 -7.20 13.07
CA CYS A 479 -12.72 -8.22 13.37
C CYS A 479 -12.59 -9.33 12.31
N GLN A 480 -12.14 -10.51 12.73
CA GLN A 480 -12.19 -11.70 11.88
C GLN A 480 -13.46 -12.50 12.19
N CYS A 481 -14.21 -12.85 11.16
CA CYS A 481 -15.28 -13.83 11.29
C CYS A 481 -14.69 -15.22 11.54
N ASN A 482 -15.40 -16.06 12.29
CA ASN A 482 -15.05 -17.47 12.46
C ASN A 482 -14.87 -18.17 11.10
N ALA A 483 -14.15 -19.30 11.08
CA ALA A 483 -13.83 -20.04 9.84
C ALA A 483 -15.06 -20.47 9.00
N SER A 484 -16.27 -20.37 9.55
CA SER A 484 -17.56 -20.68 8.94
C SER A 484 -18.44 -19.46 8.61
N SER A 485 -18.00 -18.23 8.88
CA SER A 485 -18.74 -16.99 8.58
C SER A 485 -17.91 -15.98 7.75
N ILE A 486 -18.59 -15.22 6.89
CA ILE A 486 -18.01 -14.14 6.07
C ILE A 486 -18.53 -12.80 6.57
N PHE A 487 -17.67 -11.79 6.53
CA PHE A 487 -18.09 -10.42 6.78
C PHE A 487 -18.93 -9.91 5.61
N ASN A 488 -20.21 -9.64 5.86
CA ASN A 488 -21.10 -9.02 4.89
C ASN A 488 -21.08 -7.51 5.11
N SER A 489 -20.47 -6.77 4.18
CA SER A 489 -20.35 -5.31 4.26
C SER A 489 -21.69 -4.57 4.23
N SER A 490 -22.75 -5.18 3.68
CA SER A 490 -24.08 -4.57 3.61
C SER A 490 -24.81 -4.60 4.95
N SER A 491 -24.66 -5.70 5.71
CA SER A 491 -25.25 -5.84 7.05
C SER A 491 -24.30 -5.45 8.17
N GLN A 492 -23.01 -5.25 7.85
CA GLN A 492 -21.92 -5.09 8.82
C GLN A 492 -21.90 -6.22 9.85
N THR A 493 -22.26 -7.45 9.46
CA THR A 493 -22.25 -8.63 10.34
C THR A 493 -21.47 -9.81 9.76
N CYS A 494 -20.99 -10.71 10.63
CA CYS A 494 -20.43 -12.00 10.22
C CYS A 494 -21.58 -12.98 9.95
N GLU A 495 -21.84 -13.27 8.68
CA GLU A 495 -22.95 -14.13 8.27
C GLU A 495 -22.45 -15.53 7.89
N ILE A 496 -23.20 -16.54 8.32
CA ILE A 496 -22.99 -17.93 7.92
C ILE A 496 -23.70 -18.15 6.59
N ILE A 497 -22.94 -18.16 5.50
CA ILE A 497 -23.47 -18.37 4.14
C ILE A 497 -23.42 -19.86 3.86
N SER A 498 -24.52 -20.55 4.17
CA SER A 498 -24.58 -22.02 4.26
C SER A 498 -24.09 -22.76 3.02
N GLY A 499 -24.37 -22.25 1.81
CA GLY A 499 -23.92 -22.85 0.56
C GLY A 499 -22.47 -22.54 0.19
N CYS A 500 -21.80 -21.69 0.96
CA CYS A 500 -20.37 -21.49 0.88
C CYS A 500 -19.56 -22.35 1.87
N ILE A 501 -20.19 -23.08 2.79
CA ILE A 501 -19.46 -23.90 3.75
C ILE A 501 -19.19 -25.27 3.14
N LYS A 502 -17.90 -25.57 2.90
CA LYS A 502 -17.43 -26.89 2.45
C LYS A 502 -16.40 -27.41 3.45
N ASN A 503 -16.65 -28.60 4.01
CA ASN A 503 -15.80 -29.24 5.02
C ASN A 503 -15.56 -28.39 6.29
N GLY A 504 -16.59 -27.72 6.79
CA GLY A 504 -16.50 -26.93 8.03
C GLY A 504 -15.74 -25.62 7.91
N THR A 505 -15.29 -25.26 6.71
CA THR A 505 -14.67 -23.97 6.40
C THR A 505 -15.36 -23.35 5.18
N ILE A 506 -15.23 -22.05 4.99
CA ILE A 506 -15.80 -21.40 3.81
C ILE A 506 -14.96 -21.75 2.59
N CYS A 507 -15.60 -22.38 1.60
CA CYS A 507 -15.01 -22.78 0.32
C CYS A 507 -13.67 -23.51 0.48
N ASN A 508 -13.60 -24.47 1.41
CA ASN A 508 -12.37 -25.20 1.75
C ASN A 508 -11.20 -24.29 2.19
N GLY A 509 -11.49 -23.22 2.94
CA GLY A 509 -10.51 -22.27 3.47
C GLY A 509 -10.22 -21.07 2.57
N LEU A 510 -11.02 -20.86 1.51
CA LEU A 510 -10.86 -19.78 0.54
C LEU A 510 -12.11 -18.88 0.54
N PRO A 511 -12.33 -18.04 1.57
CA PRO A 511 -13.59 -17.31 1.76
C PRO A 511 -13.97 -16.38 0.60
N TYR A 512 -13.00 -15.87 -0.16
CA TYR A 512 -13.23 -15.03 -1.33
C TYR A 512 -13.91 -15.76 -2.51
N LEU A 513 -13.91 -17.10 -2.52
CA LEU A 513 -14.64 -17.87 -3.52
C LEU A 513 -16.14 -17.92 -3.22
N CYS A 514 -16.59 -17.47 -2.05
CA CYS A 514 -18.01 -17.44 -1.73
C CYS A 514 -18.71 -16.28 -2.43
N ASN A 515 -19.62 -16.60 -3.34
CA ASN A 515 -20.58 -15.62 -3.82
C ASN A 515 -21.74 -15.51 -2.82
N ILE A 516 -21.78 -14.39 -2.09
CA ILE A 516 -22.81 -14.10 -1.09
C ILE A 516 -24.22 -14.07 -1.71
N GLN A 517 -24.36 -13.52 -2.92
CA GLN A 517 -25.65 -13.40 -3.61
C GLN A 517 -26.18 -14.75 -4.12
N LEU A 518 -25.28 -15.62 -4.58
CA LEU A 518 -25.64 -16.95 -5.08
C LEU A 518 -25.64 -18.02 -3.98
N ASN A 519 -25.19 -17.69 -2.77
CA ASN A 519 -24.99 -18.62 -1.66
C ASN A 519 -24.19 -19.87 -2.11
N ALA A 520 -23.08 -19.67 -2.83
CA ALA A 520 -22.30 -20.77 -3.41
C ALA A 520 -20.82 -20.40 -3.58
N CYS A 521 -19.93 -21.38 -3.46
CA CYS A 521 -18.51 -21.22 -3.80
C CYS A 521 -18.29 -21.29 -5.31
N TYR A 522 -17.56 -20.34 -5.86
CA TYR A 522 -16.93 -20.46 -7.17
C TYR A 522 -15.91 -21.62 -7.17
N GLN A 523 -15.96 -22.46 -8.19
CA GLN A 523 -14.89 -23.43 -8.46
C GLN A 523 -13.82 -22.78 -9.34
N LYS A 524 -12.56 -23.21 -9.16
CA LYS A 524 -11.36 -22.69 -9.83
C LYS A 524 -11.41 -22.78 -11.36
N ASP A 525 -12.34 -23.58 -11.92
CA ASP A 525 -12.49 -23.86 -13.35
C ASP A 525 -13.75 -23.21 -13.97
N GLY A 526 -14.27 -22.15 -13.34
CA GLY A 526 -15.51 -21.46 -13.75
C GLY A 526 -16.75 -21.96 -13.00
N LEU A 527 -17.87 -21.26 -13.20
CA LEU A 527 -19.14 -21.49 -12.51
C LEU A 527 -19.79 -22.80 -12.98
N GLN A 528 -19.28 -23.96 -12.54
CA GLN A 528 -20.12 -25.14 -12.43
C GLN A 528 -21.03 -24.89 -11.24
N VAL A 529 -22.22 -24.35 -11.51
CA VAL A 529 -23.33 -24.56 -10.59
C VAL A 529 -23.42 -26.08 -10.48
N GLU A 530 -22.98 -26.64 -9.35
CA GLU A 530 -23.47 -27.93 -8.91
C GLU A 530 -24.98 -27.72 -8.78
N VAL A 531 -25.68 -27.88 -9.90
CA VAL A 531 -27.12 -28.06 -9.90
C VAL A 531 -27.23 -29.36 -9.12
N THR A 532 -27.47 -29.24 -7.81
CA THR A 532 -27.96 -30.33 -6.99
C THR A 532 -29.25 -30.72 -7.67
N SER A 533 -29.11 -31.69 -8.57
CA SER A 533 -30.05 -31.82 -9.65
C SER A 533 -31.31 -32.40 -9.01
N ASN A 534 -32.29 -31.53 -8.77
CA ASN A 534 -33.69 -31.91 -8.61
C ASN A 534 -34.23 -32.55 -9.91
N ILE A 535 -33.38 -33.07 -10.79
CA ILE A 535 -33.74 -33.91 -11.93
C ILE A 535 -34.57 -35.09 -11.43
N ALA A 536 -34.29 -35.67 -10.27
CA ALA A 536 -35.14 -36.71 -9.69
C ALA A 536 -36.58 -36.24 -9.41
N ILE A 537 -36.75 -35.00 -8.93
CA ILE A 537 -38.07 -34.41 -8.63
C ILE A 537 -38.76 -33.98 -9.93
N ILE A 538 -38.04 -33.37 -10.87
CA ILE A 538 -38.58 -32.94 -12.17
C ILE A 538 -39.00 -34.15 -13.01
N VAL A 539 -38.15 -35.19 -13.08
CA VAL A 539 -38.49 -36.47 -13.74
C VAL A 539 -39.65 -37.15 -13.01
N GLY A 540 -39.68 -37.11 -11.67
CA GLY A 540 -40.81 -37.61 -10.87
C GLY A 540 -42.13 -36.90 -11.18
N CYS A 541 -42.12 -35.56 -11.28
CA CYS A 541 -43.30 -34.77 -11.63
C CYS A 541 -43.79 -35.02 -13.06
N ILE A 542 -42.88 -35.19 -14.02
CA ILE A 542 -43.24 -35.49 -15.41
C ILE A 542 -43.87 -36.88 -15.51
N VAL A 543 -43.26 -37.89 -14.88
CA VAL A 543 -43.82 -39.26 -14.89
C VAL A 543 -45.15 -39.32 -14.15
N GLY A 544 -45.28 -38.65 -12.99
CA GLY A 544 -46.53 -38.56 -12.25
C GLY A 544 -47.64 -37.86 -13.04
N GLY A 545 -47.32 -36.78 -13.74
CA GLY A 545 -48.27 -36.06 -14.61
C GLY A 545 -48.80 -36.94 -15.75
N ILE A 546 -47.93 -37.72 -16.40
CA ILE A 546 -48.33 -38.63 -17.49
C ILE A 546 -49.29 -39.72 -16.99
N VAL A 547 -49.04 -40.29 -15.79
CA VAL A 547 -49.92 -41.31 -15.18
C VAL A 547 -51.30 -40.74 -14.86
N ILE A 548 -51.37 -39.51 -14.32
CA ILE A 548 -52.66 -38.87 -14.00
C ILE A 548 -53.45 -38.59 -15.29
N ILE A 549 -52.81 -38.02 -16.30
CA ILE A 549 -53.47 -37.68 -17.57
C ILE A 549 -53.99 -38.95 -18.28
N THR A 550 -53.19 -40.02 -18.31
CA THR A 550 -53.61 -41.30 -18.90
C THR A 550 -54.77 -41.95 -18.13
N THR A 551 -54.76 -41.87 -16.79
CA THR A 551 -55.85 -42.38 -15.96
C THR A 551 -57.16 -41.61 -16.20
N ILE A 552 -57.09 -40.28 -16.30
CA ILE A 552 -58.24 -39.42 -16.61
C ILE A 552 -58.78 -39.74 -18.02
N ALA A 553 -57.91 -39.93 -19.00
CA ALA A 553 -58.31 -40.29 -20.36
C ALA A 553 -59.03 -41.64 -20.41
N LEU A 554 -58.51 -42.66 -19.71
CA LEU A 554 -59.16 -43.97 -19.60
C LEU A 554 -60.52 -43.89 -18.91
N LEU A 555 -60.65 -43.08 -17.85
CA LEU A 555 -61.92 -42.83 -17.16
C LEU A 555 -62.95 -42.16 -18.09
N MET A 556 -62.52 -41.19 -18.90
CA MET A 556 -63.40 -40.56 -19.89
C MET A 556 -63.88 -41.54 -20.96
N VAL A 557 -62.99 -42.42 -21.46
CA VAL A 557 -63.36 -43.48 -22.42
C VAL A 557 -64.34 -44.46 -21.78
N TYR A 558 -64.09 -44.90 -20.55
CA TYR A 558 -64.98 -45.78 -19.80
C TYR A 558 -66.37 -45.16 -19.58
N MET A 559 -66.44 -43.89 -19.20
CA MET A 559 -67.70 -43.18 -19.02
C MET A 559 -68.47 -43.02 -20.34
N ARG A 560 -67.79 -42.76 -21.46
CA ARG A 560 -68.42 -42.76 -22.79
C ARG A 560 -69.01 -44.13 -23.14
N HIS A 561 -68.27 -45.20 -22.88
CA HIS A 561 -68.72 -46.57 -23.14
C HIS A 561 -69.90 -46.99 -22.23
N LYS A 562 -69.93 -46.51 -20.98
CA LYS A 562 -71.06 -46.73 -20.07
C LYS A 562 -72.33 -45.98 -20.54
N LYS A 563 -72.19 -44.76 -21.04
CA LYS A 563 -73.32 -43.95 -21.57
C LYS A 563 -73.94 -44.57 -22.82
N THR A 564 -73.14 -45.17 -23.73
CA THR A 564 -73.69 -45.87 -24.90
C THR A 564 -74.48 -47.12 -24.50
N LYS A 565 -73.99 -47.93 -23.55
CA LYS A 565 -74.76 -49.09 -23.04
C LYS A 565 -76.09 -48.69 -22.39
N THR A 566 -76.16 -47.54 -21.70
CA THR A 566 -77.41 -47.07 -21.09
C THR A 566 -78.42 -46.56 -22.14
N LYS A 567 -77.95 -45.91 -23.22
CA LYS A 567 -78.82 -45.52 -24.34
C LYS A 567 -79.40 -46.74 -25.07
N VAL A 568 -78.59 -47.79 -25.29
CA VAL A 568 -79.07 -49.05 -25.91
C VAL A 568 -80.13 -49.73 -25.03
N ARG A 569 -79.93 -49.79 -23.70
CA ARG A 569 -80.94 -50.35 -22.77
C ARG A 569 -82.23 -49.52 -22.72
N LYS A 570 -82.16 -48.18 -22.77
CA LYS A 570 -83.37 -47.32 -22.82
C LYS A 570 -84.13 -47.48 -24.14
N ASN A 571 -83.43 -47.66 -25.27
CA ASN A 571 -84.07 -47.91 -26.56
C ASN A 571 -84.67 -49.32 -26.66
N ALA A 572 -84.05 -50.34 -26.06
CA ALA A 572 -84.63 -51.68 -25.93
C ALA A 572 -85.91 -51.67 -25.08
N LYS A 573 -85.94 -50.95 -23.95
CA LYS A 573 -87.14 -50.82 -23.10
C LYS A 573 -88.28 -50.03 -23.76
N ARG A 574 -87.96 -49.06 -24.64
CA ARG A 574 -88.98 -48.35 -25.44
C ARG A 574 -89.56 -49.21 -26.57
N ARG A 575 -88.82 -50.21 -27.08
CA ARG A 575 -89.35 -51.17 -28.06
C ARG A 575 -90.23 -52.25 -27.42
N SER A 576 -89.99 -52.66 -26.17
CA SER A 576 -90.89 -53.60 -25.48
C SER A 576 -92.23 -52.98 -25.06
N LEU A 577 -92.29 -51.65 -24.84
CA LEU A 577 -93.52 -50.93 -24.50
C LEU A 577 -94.39 -50.55 -25.71
N ARG A 578 -93.88 -50.69 -26.94
CA ARG A 578 -94.66 -50.52 -28.18
C ARG A 578 -95.18 -51.83 -28.78
N GLY A 579 -94.89 -52.97 -28.15
CA GLY A 579 -95.38 -54.30 -28.55
C GLY A 579 -96.54 -54.84 -27.72
N ALA A 580 -97.13 -54.03 -26.82
CA ALA A 580 -98.24 -54.43 -25.94
C ALA A 580 -99.52 -53.60 -26.18
N SER A 581 -99.69 -53.07 -27.40
CA SER A 581 -100.94 -52.49 -27.91
C SER A 581 -101.21 -53.00 -29.32
N GLY A 582 -101.23 -54.32 -29.43
CA GLY A 582 -101.77 -55.11 -30.53
C GLY A 582 -102.51 -56.28 -29.92
#